data_AF-A0A9P5ZA86-F1
#
_entry.id   AF-A0A9P5ZA86-F1
#
_cell.length_a   1.000
_cell.length_b   1.000
_cell.length_c   1.000
_cell.angle_alpha   90.00
_cell.angle_beta   90.00
_cell.angle_gamma   90.00
#
_symmetry.space_group_name_H-M   'P 1'
#
loop_
_entity.id
_entity.type
_entity.pdbx_description
1 polymer ?
#
loop_
_entity_poly.entity_id
_entity_poly.type
_entity_poly.pdbx_seq_one_letter_code
_entity_poly.pdbx_strand_id
1 'polypeptide(L)'
;MHFFQTRNSRTTRSATPAPRRRGFFHRKDKDRVAGGLKASLVNPNTTRAGRKQAKRELRAMGHERDTHISLMNRIKRTLGMRSTPRRTRVAAY
;
A
#
# COMPACT_ATOMS: atom_id res chain seq x y z
N MET A 1 42.34 15.08 -40.09
CA MET A 1 41.12 15.41 -39.31
C MET A 1 40.18 14.20 -39.38
N HIS A 2 39.80 13.65 -38.23
CA HIS A 2 39.22 12.32 -38.08
C HIS A 2 37.70 12.30 -38.37
N PHE A 3 37.26 11.39 -39.25
CA PHE A 3 35.85 11.03 -39.41
C PHE A 3 35.41 10.15 -38.25
N PHE A 4 34.69 10.74 -37.27
CA PHE A 4 34.11 9.99 -36.17
C PHE A 4 32.81 9.30 -36.61
N GLN A 5 32.85 7.98 -36.59
CA GLN A 5 31.72 7.09 -36.72
C GLN A 5 30.91 7.10 -35.41
N THR A 6 29.65 7.52 -35.43
CA THR A 6 28.73 7.29 -34.30
C THR A 6 27.54 6.47 -34.75
N ARG A 7 27.61 5.18 -34.43
CA ARG A 7 26.54 4.18 -34.45
C ARG A 7 25.24 4.76 -33.86
N ASN A 8 24.16 4.72 -34.64
CA ASN A 8 22.81 4.94 -34.16
C ASN A 8 22.40 3.77 -33.24
N SER A 9 22.69 3.91 -31.95
CA SER A 9 22.20 3.01 -30.90
C SER A 9 20.72 3.31 -30.66
N ARG A 10 19.86 2.58 -31.36
CA ARG A 10 18.41 2.57 -31.13
C ARG A 10 18.17 2.04 -29.71
N THR A 11 17.99 2.95 -28.76
CA THR A 11 17.71 2.69 -27.35
C THR A 11 16.49 1.79 -27.22
N THR A 12 16.69 0.58 -26.70
CA THR A 12 15.61 -0.27 -26.24
C THR A 12 14.95 0.43 -25.04
N ARG A 13 13.77 1.02 -25.26
CA ARG A 13 12.94 1.53 -24.16
C ARG A 13 12.60 0.33 -23.28
N SER A 14 13.27 0.22 -22.14
CA SER A 14 12.97 -0.75 -21.09
C SER A 14 11.58 -0.39 -20.56
N ALA A 15 10.54 -0.96 -21.17
CA ALA A 15 9.18 -0.80 -20.69
C ALA A 15 9.11 -1.46 -19.31
N THR A 16 8.92 -0.66 -18.27
CA THR A 16 8.58 -1.16 -16.94
C THR A 16 7.38 -2.10 -17.10
N PRO A 17 7.48 -3.39 -16.72
CA PRO A 17 6.32 -4.26 -16.81
C PRO A 17 5.23 -3.69 -15.92
N ALA A 18 4.13 -3.27 -16.54
CA ALA A 18 2.93 -2.85 -15.82
C ALA A 18 2.58 -3.94 -14.81
N PRO A 19 2.29 -3.59 -13.54
CA PRO A 19 1.99 -4.60 -12.53
C PRO A 19 0.82 -5.43 -13.03
N ARG A 20 1.09 -6.69 -13.36
CA ARG A 20 0.07 -7.66 -13.79
C ARG A 20 -1.03 -7.63 -12.74
N ARG A 21 -2.22 -7.14 -13.12
CA ARG A 21 -3.42 -7.18 -12.30
C ARG A 21 -3.67 -8.65 -11.95
N ARG A 22 -3.15 -9.08 -10.81
CA ARG A 22 -3.30 -10.46 -10.29
C ARG A 22 -4.80 -10.75 -10.27
N GLY A 23 -5.19 -11.79 -11.01
CA GLY A 23 -6.57 -12.14 -11.30
C GLY A 23 -7.48 -12.12 -10.07
N PHE A 24 -8.74 -11.81 -10.31
CA PHE A 24 -9.78 -11.62 -9.30
C PHE A 24 -10.11 -12.88 -8.47
N PHE A 25 -9.45 -14.01 -8.74
CA PHE A 25 -9.63 -15.29 -8.06
C PHE A 25 -8.37 -15.69 -7.30
N HIS A 26 -7.95 -14.89 -6.32
CA HIS A 26 -7.00 -15.34 -5.31
C HIS A 26 -7.80 -15.78 -4.09
N ARG A 27 -7.45 -16.96 -3.52
CA ARG A 27 -7.94 -17.40 -2.20
C ARG A 27 -7.92 -16.21 -1.22
N LYS A 28 -8.87 -16.15 -0.30
CA LYS A 28 -8.90 -15.12 0.76
C LYS A 28 -7.57 -15.14 1.52
N ASP A 29 -6.67 -14.26 1.10
CA ASP A 29 -5.36 -14.10 1.69
C ASP A 29 -5.53 -13.37 3.02
N LYS A 30 -5.22 -14.05 4.13
CA LYS A 30 -5.48 -13.55 5.48
C LYS A 30 -4.79 -12.20 5.72
N ASP A 31 -3.61 -12.02 5.14
CA ASP A 31 -2.87 -10.75 5.21
C ASP A 31 -3.58 -9.61 4.49
N ARG A 32 -4.26 -9.92 3.38
CA ARG A 32 -5.04 -8.95 2.61
C ARG A 32 -6.30 -8.54 3.36
N VAL A 33 -6.95 -9.49 4.03
CA VAL A 33 -8.10 -9.23 4.90
C VAL A 33 -7.67 -8.36 6.08
N ALA A 34 -6.60 -8.72 6.78
CA ALA A 34 -6.05 -7.94 7.88
C ALA A 34 -5.68 -6.51 7.42
N GLY A 35 -5.08 -6.35 6.24
CA GLY A 35 -4.80 -5.04 5.64
C GLY A 35 -6.06 -4.19 5.43
N GLY A 36 -7.14 -4.79 4.94
CA GLY A 36 -8.44 -4.12 4.79
C GLY A 36 -9.03 -3.68 6.13
N LEU A 37 -9.01 -4.56 7.14
CA LEU A 37 -9.50 -4.26 8.47
C LEU A 37 -8.69 -3.13 9.14
N LYS A 38 -7.37 -3.13 8.98
CA LYS A 38 -6.49 -2.04 9.44
C LYS A 38 -6.86 -0.72 8.77
N ALA A 39 -7.14 -0.72 7.47
CA ALA A 39 -7.58 0.48 6.75
C ALA A 39 -8.91 1.02 7.29
N SER A 40 -9.86 0.14 7.62
CA SER A 40 -11.14 0.52 8.23
C SER A 40 -10.99 1.21 9.59
N LEU A 41 -9.90 0.94 10.34
CA LEU A 41 -9.64 1.62 11.61
C LEU A 41 -9.18 3.08 11.45
N VAL A 42 -8.57 3.43 10.31
CA VAL A 42 -8.11 4.79 9.99
C VAL A 42 -9.03 5.57 9.08
N ASN A 43 -9.88 4.90 8.32
CA ASN A 43 -10.78 5.57 7.40
C ASN A 43 -11.81 6.44 8.18
N PRO A 44 -11.80 7.77 8.02
CA PRO A 44 -12.73 8.66 8.73
C PRO A 44 -14.19 8.36 8.39
N ASN A 45 -14.45 7.81 7.19
CA ASN A 45 -15.79 7.47 6.72
C ASN A 45 -16.28 6.13 7.29
N THR A 46 -15.48 5.42 8.09
CA THR A 46 -15.91 4.17 8.73
C THR A 46 -16.65 4.43 10.04
N THR A 47 -17.83 3.84 10.14
CA THR A 47 -18.70 3.96 11.31
C THR A 47 -18.05 3.43 12.59
N ARG A 48 -18.56 3.85 13.75
CA ARG A 48 -18.09 3.37 15.06
C ARG A 48 -18.26 1.86 15.20
N ALA A 49 -19.39 1.32 14.74
CA ALA A 49 -19.68 -0.11 14.74
C ALA A 49 -18.73 -0.87 13.81
N GLY A 50 -18.50 -0.38 12.59
CA GLY A 50 -17.56 -0.99 11.64
C GLY A 50 -16.13 -1.05 12.19
N ARG A 51 -15.67 0.00 12.87
CA ARG A 51 -14.37 -0.01 13.57
C ARG A 51 -14.32 -1.01 14.73
N LYS A 52 -15.40 -1.16 15.50
CA LYS A 52 -15.49 -2.16 16.59
C LYS A 52 -15.39 -3.58 16.03
N GLN A 53 -16.09 -3.86 14.94
CA GLN A 53 -16.01 -5.14 14.24
C GLN A 53 -14.61 -5.40 13.68
N ALA A 54 -14.01 -4.42 13.01
CA ALA A 54 -12.67 -4.55 12.46
C ALA A 54 -11.62 -4.86 13.55
N LYS A 55 -11.74 -4.23 14.72
CA LYS A 55 -10.89 -4.58 15.88
C LYS A 55 -11.10 -6.01 16.35
N ARG A 56 -12.36 -6.45 16.47
CA ARG A 56 -12.68 -7.82 16.89
C ARG A 56 -12.10 -8.85 15.92
N GLU A 57 -12.22 -8.59 14.62
CA GLU A 57 -11.74 -9.49 13.58
C GLU A 57 -10.22 -9.52 13.49
N LEU A 58 -9.53 -8.37 13.64
CA LEU A 58 -8.07 -8.33 13.78
C LEU A 58 -7.58 -9.10 15.01
N ARG A 59 -8.29 -9.02 16.15
CA ARG A 59 -7.95 -9.82 17.35
C ARG A 59 -8.12 -11.31 17.09
N ALA A 60 -9.23 -11.71 16.46
CA ALA A 60 -9.48 -13.10 16.11
C ALA A 60 -8.42 -13.67 15.15
N MET A 61 -7.80 -12.82 14.33
CA MET A 61 -6.70 -13.18 13.43
C MET A 61 -5.31 -13.13 14.08
N GLY A 62 -5.20 -12.83 15.38
CA GLY A 62 -3.91 -12.69 16.08
C GLY A 62 -3.17 -11.36 15.82
N HIS A 63 -3.81 -10.40 15.16
CA HIS A 63 -3.26 -9.07 14.87
C HIS A 63 -3.59 -8.06 15.97
N GLU A 64 -3.40 -8.43 17.23
CA GLU A 64 -3.76 -7.62 18.39
C GLU A 64 -3.00 -6.28 18.47
N ARG A 65 -1.71 -6.29 18.07
CA ARG A 65 -0.86 -5.08 17.98
C ARG A 65 -1.38 -4.08 16.95
N ASP A 66 -2.04 -4.57 15.91
CA ASP A 66 -2.57 -3.75 14.81
C ASP A 66 -3.95 -3.14 15.11
N THR A 67 -4.58 -3.50 16.23
CA THR A 67 -5.92 -3.01 16.60
C THR A 67 -5.91 -1.57 17.12
N HIS A 68 -4.75 -1.10 17.58
CA HIS A 68 -4.57 0.22 18.16
C HIS A 68 -3.83 1.14 17.21
N ILE A 69 -4.54 2.11 16.65
CA ILE A 69 -3.94 3.17 15.84
C ILE A 69 -3.88 4.42 16.69
N SER A 70 -2.69 5.03 16.73
CA SER A 70 -2.42 6.30 17.42
C SER A 70 -3.49 7.34 17.07
N LEU A 71 -3.99 8.04 18.09
CA LEU A 71 -4.95 9.13 17.94
C LEU A 71 -4.47 10.16 16.92
N MET A 72 -3.17 10.46 16.93
CA MET A 72 -2.54 11.37 15.99
C MET A 72 -2.71 10.92 14.54
N ASN A 73 -2.59 9.62 14.24
CA ASN A 73 -2.79 9.12 12.87
C ASN A 73 -4.23 9.28 12.38
N ARG A 74 -5.21 9.29 13.30
CA ARG A 74 -6.61 9.58 12.96
C ARG A 74 -6.82 11.07 12.72
N ILE A 75 -6.37 11.91 13.65
CA ILE A 75 -6.49 13.38 13.54
C ILE A 75 -5.85 13.89 12.24
N LYS A 76 -4.64 13.40 11.96
CA LYS A 76 -3.93 13.73 10.73
C LYS A 76 -4.70 13.31 9.47
N ARG A 77 -5.39 12.17 9.50
CA ARG A 77 -6.20 11.70 8.37
C ARG A 77 -7.54 12.42 8.23
N THR A 78 -8.16 12.82 9.34
CA THR A 78 -9.41 13.62 9.35
C THR A 78 -9.16 15.04 8.87
N LEU A 79 -7.97 15.60 9.13
CA LEU A 79 -7.56 16.94 8.71
C LEU A 79 -6.86 16.96 7.33
N GLY A 80 -6.80 15.83 6.62
CA GLY A 80 -6.10 15.73 5.33
C GLY A 80 -4.56 15.78 5.41
N MET A 81 -3.99 15.95 6.60
CA MET A 81 -2.56 15.95 6.88
C MET A 81 -1.98 14.52 6.84
N ARG A 82 -1.78 13.97 5.64
CA ARG A 82 -1.28 12.60 5.46
C ARG A 82 0.11 12.42 6.09
N SER A 83 0.21 11.66 7.19
CA SER A 83 1.50 11.28 7.76
C SER A 83 2.24 10.27 6.89
N THR A 84 3.36 10.73 6.34
CA THR A 84 4.48 10.03 5.68
C THR A 84 4.30 9.53 4.24
N PRO A 85 5.39 9.61 3.43
CA PRO A 85 5.38 9.35 2.00
C PRO A 85 5.20 7.86 1.75
N ARG A 86 4.60 7.50 0.62
CA ARG A 86 4.65 6.14 0.09
C ARG A 86 6.14 5.77 -0.01
N ARG A 87 6.63 4.91 0.89
CA ARG A 87 8.00 4.37 0.86
C ARG A 87 8.34 4.05 -0.59
N THR A 88 9.18 4.88 -1.20
CA THR A 88 9.84 4.54 -2.46
C THR A 88 10.56 3.25 -2.16
N ARG A 89 10.11 2.15 -2.77
CA ARG A 89 10.93 0.94 -2.80
C ARG A 89 12.20 1.38 -3.51
N VAL A 90 13.27 1.63 -2.75
CA VAL A 90 14.60 1.76 -3.32
C VAL A 90 14.79 0.47 -4.10
N ALA A 91 14.87 0.58 -5.42
CA ALA A 91 15.23 -0.53 -6.27
C ALA A 91 16.61 -0.98 -5.80
N ALA A 92 16.67 -2.14 -5.16
CA ALA A 92 17.93 -2.81 -4.92
C ALA A 92 18.50 -3.14 -6.30
N TYR A 93 19.63 -2.51 -6.64
CA TYR A 93 20.52 -2.88 -7.73
C TYR A 93 21.54 -3.88 -7.20
#